data_AF-H1S380-F1
#
_entry.id   AF-H1S380-F1
#
_cell.length_a   1.000
_cell.length_b   1.000
_cell.length_c   1.000
_cell.angle_alpha   90.00
_cell.angle_beta   90.00
_cell.angle_gamma   90.00
#
_symmetry.space_group_name_H-M   'P 1'
#
loop_
_entity.id
_entity.type
_entity.pdbx_description
1 polymer ?
#
loop_
_entity_poly.entity_id
_entity_poly.type
_entity_poly.pdbx_seq_one_letter_code
_entity_poly.pdbx_strand_id
1 'polypeptide(L)'
;MLDTSERSVESDAALFASGEAWVEAHLTPSGWMYGSYKDEDAHPVLIPAPSESVLTVRRHYIVRGAAAPRRLSEIRTTRADSAREIIRLLEAYGEPHFNVRTPRVPRVPGVTF
;
A
#
# COMPACT_ATOMS: atom_id res chain seq x y z
N MET A 1 33.97 15.34 4.24
CA MET A 1 32.88 16.12 3.62
C MET A 1 31.96 15.13 2.92
N LEU A 2 31.18 14.38 3.69
CA LEU A 2 30.25 13.35 3.24
C LEU A 2 29.14 13.35 4.28
N ASP A 3 28.08 14.15 4.10
CA ASP A 3 26.88 14.04 4.95
C ASP A 3 25.66 14.78 4.38
N THR A 4 25.54 14.91 3.06
CA THR A 4 24.35 15.56 2.47
C THR A 4 23.33 14.54 1.98
N SER A 5 23.78 13.34 1.61
CA SER A 5 22.93 12.30 1.04
C SER A 5 22.16 11.49 2.09
N GLU A 6 22.75 11.25 3.27
CA GLU A 6 22.10 10.45 4.32
C GLU A 6 20.99 11.24 5.03
N ARG A 7 21.19 12.56 5.20
CA ARG A 7 20.22 13.46 5.80
C ARG A 7 18.91 13.59 5.01
N SER A 8 18.96 13.49 3.69
CA SER A 8 17.75 13.53 2.85
C SER A 8 16.89 12.28 3.00
N VAL A 9 17.52 11.11 3.14
CA VAL A 9 16.82 9.82 3.30
C VAL A 9 16.21 9.69 4.69
N GLU A 10 16.91 10.12 5.75
CA GLU A 10 16.35 10.18 7.11
C GLU A 10 15.23 11.22 7.24
N SER A 11 15.36 12.37 6.57
CA SER A 11 14.32 13.41 6.58
C SER A 11 13.06 12.95 5.85
N ASP A 12 13.20 12.25 4.73
CA ASP A 12 12.09 11.62 4.03
C ASP A 12 11.47 10.51 4.90
N ALA A 13 12.29 9.62 5.49
CA ALA A 13 11.85 8.57 6.42
C ALA A 13 11.07 9.12 7.64
N ALA A 14 11.50 10.24 8.20
CA ALA A 14 10.83 10.91 9.31
C ALA A 14 9.54 11.63 8.87
N LEU A 15 9.49 12.17 7.65
CA LEU A 15 8.26 12.70 7.05
C LEU A 15 7.21 11.61 6.80
N PHE A 16 7.64 10.40 6.42
CA PHE A 16 6.78 9.22 6.31
C PHE A 16 6.30 8.69 7.67
N ALA A 17 6.98 9.00 8.79
CA ALA A 17 6.62 8.44 10.09
C ALA A 17 5.41 9.15 10.75
N SER A 18 5.17 10.43 10.48
CA SER A 18 4.08 11.21 11.09
C SER A 18 3.07 11.68 10.04
N GLY A 19 1.87 11.11 10.06
CA GLY A 19 0.78 11.46 9.14
C GLY A 19 0.77 10.73 7.79
N GLU A 20 1.44 9.59 7.70
CA GLU A 20 1.42 8.75 6.50
C GLU A 20 0.25 7.75 6.52
N ALA A 21 -0.55 7.79 5.44
CA ALA A 21 -1.52 6.75 5.14
C ALA A 21 -1.01 5.85 4.01
N TRP A 22 -1.26 4.55 4.13
CA TRP A 22 -0.91 3.57 3.10
C TRP A 22 -1.91 2.42 3.06
N VAL A 23 -1.97 1.74 1.91
CA VAL A 23 -2.83 0.57 1.71
C VAL A 23 -2.12 -0.45 0.84
N GLU A 24 -2.33 -1.72 1.14
CA GLU A 24 -1.85 -2.87 0.39
C GLU A 24 -2.95 -3.53 -0.44
N ALA A 25 -2.54 -4.10 -1.55
CA ALA A 25 -3.35 -5.03 -2.34
C ALA A 25 -2.47 -6.20 -2.80
N HIS A 26 -3.06 -7.38 -2.82
CA HIS A 26 -2.43 -8.64 -3.20
C HIS A 26 -3.08 -9.16 -4.48
N LEU A 27 -2.26 -9.39 -5.50
CA LEU A 27 -2.69 -10.06 -6.72
C LEU A 27 -2.61 -11.56 -6.51
N THR A 28 -3.76 -12.21 -6.65
CA THR A 28 -3.92 -13.66 -6.53
C THR A 28 -4.51 -14.23 -7.82
N PRO A 29 -4.52 -15.56 -8.00
CA PRO A 29 -5.21 -16.20 -9.12
C PRO A 29 -6.70 -15.85 -9.21
N SER A 30 -7.34 -15.46 -8.10
CA SER A 30 -8.74 -15.00 -8.05
C SER A 30 -8.93 -13.50 -8.27
N GLY A 31 -7.85 -12.73 -8.44
CA GLY A 31 -7.86 -11.28 -8.60
C GLY A 31 -7.24 -10.52 -7.44
N TRP A 32 -7.55 -9.22 -7.37
CA TRP A 32 -7.03 -8.32 -6.34
C TRP A 32 -7.77 -8.44 -5.02
N MET A 33 -7.01 -8.61 -3.93
CA MET A 33 -7.53 -8.60 -2.56
C MET A 33 -6.88 -7.48 -1.76
N TYR A 34 -7.66 -6.75 -0.95
CA TYR A 34 -7.10 -5.76 -0.04
C TYR A 34 -6.28 -6.43 1.07
N GLY A 35 -5.14 -5.83 1.38
CA GLY A 35 -4.23 -6.25 2.43
C GLY A 35 -4.23 -5.29 3.61
N SER A 36 -3.08 -5.22 4.28
CA SER A 36 -2.87 -4.31 5.40
C SER A 36 -3.07 -2.85 4.98
N TYR A 37 -3.43 -2.00 5.93
CA TYR A 37 -3.55 -0.56 5.68
C TYR A 37 -3.26 0.26 6.94
N LYS A 38 -2.97 1.54 6.75
CA LYS A 38 -2.84 2.55 7.81
C LYS A 38 -3.49 3.84 7.35
N ASP A 39 -4.28 4.45 8.23
CA ASP A 39 -4.78 5.82 8.04
C ASP A 39 -3.87 6.82 8.77
N GLU A 40 -3.93 8.10 8.40
CA GLU A 40 -3.02 9.17 8.81
C GLU A 40 -2.73 9.18 10.33
N ASP A 41 -3.79 9.10 11.13
CA ASP A 41 -3.76 9.18 12.60
C ASP A 41 -4.17 7.87 13.28
N ALA A 42 -4.21 6.76 12.55
CA ALA A 42 -4.63 5.47 13.05
C ALA A 42 -3.47 4.48 13.20
N HIS A 43 -3.63 3.53 14.13
CA HIS A 43 -2.77 2.36 14.16
C HIS A 43 -2.97 1.53 12.89
N PRO A 44 -1.91 0.92 12.33
CA PRO A 44 -2.02 0.08 11.15
C PRO A 44 -2.86 -1.16 11.46
N VAL A 45 -3.74 -1.51 10.53
CA VAL A 45 -4.45 -2.79 10.50
C VAL A 45 -3.63 -3.75 9.66
N LEU A 46 -3.10 -4.79 10.32
CA LEU A 46 -2.25 -5.79 9.68
C LEU A 46 -3.08 -7.00 9.28
N ILE A 47 -3.05 -7.33 7.99
CA ILE A 47 -3.73 -8.48 7.41
C ILE A 47 -2.66 -9.36 6.75
N PRO A 48 -2.58 -10.66 7.09
CA PRO A 48 -1.60 -11.54 6.46
C PRO A 48 -1.86 -11.63 4.96
N ALA A 49 -0.79 -11.56 4.18
CA ALA A 49 -0.87 -11.76 2.73
C ALA A 49 -1.37 -13.19 2.43
N PRO A 50 -2.29 -13.36 1.46
CA PRO A 50 -2.73 -14.67 1.02
C PRO A 50 -1.57 -15.51 0.50
N SER A 51 -1.59 -16.82 0.75
CA SER A 51 -0.48 -17.74 0.42
C SER A 51 -0.19 -17.85 -1.09
N GLU A 52 -1.23 -17.63 -1.87
CA GLU A 52 -1.29 -17.63 -3.33
C GLU A 52 -1.02 -16.26 -3.94
N SER A 53 -0.74 -15.23 -3.11
CA SER A 53 -0.35 -13.92 -3.61
C SER A 53 0.96 -14.00 -4.38
N VAL A 54 0.93 -13.51 -5.62
CA VAL A 54 2.11 -13.45 -6.50
C VAL A 54 2.72 -12.05 -6.59
N LEU A 55 1.93 -11.01 -6.31
CA LEU A 55 2.37 -9.62 -6.29
C LEU A 55 1.64 -8.88 -5.16
N THR A 56 2.39 -8.23 -4.28
CA THR A 56 1.86 -7.26 -3.32
C THR A 56 2.22 -5.86 -3.79
N VAL A 57 1.25 -4.96 -3.79
CA VAL A 57 1.43 -3.55 -4.10
C VAL A 57 1.03 -2.76 -2.86
N ARG A 58 1.95 -1.96 -2.33
CA ARG A 58 1.69 -1.00 -1.24
C ARG A 58 1.76 0.41 -1.78
N ARG A 59 0.71 1.19 -1.58
CA ARG A 59 0.65 2.58 -2.04
C ARG A 59 0.55 3.53 -0.87
N HIS A 60 1.42 4.54 -0.87
CA HIS A 60 1.52 5.55 0.18
C HIS A 60 0.88 6.86 -0.30
N TYR A 61 0.30 7.59 0.63
CA TYR A 61 -0.49 8.79 0.36
C TYR A 61 -0.14 9.93 1.32
N ILE A 62 -0.12 11.14 0.77
CA ILE A 62 -0.22 12.37 1.55
C ILE A 62 -1.70 12.64 1.77
N VAL A 63 -2.12 12.64 3.03
CA VAL A 63 -3.52 12.89 3.43
C VAL A 63 -3.67 14.26 4.11
N ARG A 64 -2.64 14.72 4.84
CA ARG A 64 -2.63 16.01 5.56
C ARG A 64 -2.68 17.23 4.65
N GLY A 65 -3.57 18.18 4.98
CA GLY A 65 -3.63 19.50 4.32
C GLY A 65 -4.07 19.49 2.86
N ALA A 66 -4.42 18.32 2.31
CA ALA A 66 -4.83 18.16 0.92
C ALA A 66 -6.34 17.90 0.82
N ALA A 67 -7.01 18.64 -0.07
CA ALA A 67 -8.44 18.46 -0.37
C ALA A 67 -8.76 17.01 -0.79
N ALA A 68 -7.80 16.29 -1.39
CA ALA A 68 -7.88 14.88 -1.75
C ALA A 68 -6.54 14.17 -1.46
N PRO A 69 -6.52 12.85 -1.16
CA PRO A 69 -5.28 12.11 -0.99
C PRO A 69 -4.44 12.21 -2.26
N ARG A 70 -3.16 12.50 -2.12
CA ARG A 70 -2.22 12.45 -3.24
C ARG A 70 -1.33 11.24 -3.09
N ARG A 71 -1.18 10.45 -4.16
CA ARG A 71 -0.25 9.33 -4.19
C ARG A 71 1.17 9.87 -4.03
N LEU A 72 1.90 9.35 -3.05
CA LEU A 72 3.28 9.71 -2.77
C LEU A 72 4.24 8.72 -3.44
N SER A 73 4.04 7.43 -3.17
CA SER A 73 4.89 6.37 -3.70
C SER A 73 4.12 5.06 -3.85
N GLU A 74 4.71 4.10 -4.55
CA GLU A 74 4.21 2.73 -4.69
C GLU A 74 5.39 1.76 -4.61
N ILE A 75 5.23 0.73 -3.78
CA ILE A 75 6.20 -0.35 -3.59
C ILE A 75 5.56 -1.63 -4.11
N ARG A 76 6.29 -2.39 -4.93
CA ARG A 76 5.85 -3.68 -5.48
C ARG A 76 6.77 -4.79 -5.00
N THR A 77 6.19 -5.84 -4.42
CA THR A 77 6.90 -7.02 -3.94
C THR A 77 6.36 -8.25 -4.66
N THR A 78 7.19 -8.92 -5.44
CA THR A 78 6.81 -10.11 -6.21
C THR A 78 7.24 -11.38 -5.48
N ARG A 79 6.46 -12.45 -5.66
CA ARG A 79 6.90 -13.79 -5.31
C ARG A 79 7.95 -14.27 -6.34
N ALA A 80 8.95 -15.01 -5.87
CA ALA A 80 9.96 -15.62 -6.74
C ALA A 80 9.30 -16.45 -7.85
N ASP A 81 9.90 -16.43 -9.04
CA ASP A 81 9.50 -17.20 -10.22
C ASP A 81 8.08 -16.94 -10.75
N SER A 82 7.37 -15.94 -10.22
CA SER A 82 5.97 -15.67 -10.56
C SER A 82 5.80 -14.68 -11.73
N ALA A 83 6.89 -14.30 -12.42
CA ALA A 83 6.86 -13.21 -13.42
C ALA A 83 5.83 -13.43 -14.54
N ARG A 84 5.78 -14.64 -15.13
CA ARG A 84 4.80 -14.97 -16.19
C ARG A 84 3.36 -15.00 -15.66
N GLU A 85 3.18 -15.45 -14.43
CA GLU A 85 1.87 -15.48 -13.79
C GLU A 85 1.38 -14.07 -13.47
N ILE A 86 2.24 -13.22 -12.92
CA ILE A 86 1.95 -11.81 -12.67
C ILE A 86 1.53 -11.11 -13.96
N ILE A 87 2.26 -11.28 -15.07
CA ILE A 87 1.90 -10.67 -16.36
C ILE A 87 0.49 -11.09 -16.78
N ARG A 88 0.20 -12.40 -16.78
CA ARG A 88 -1.13 -12.92 -17.16
C ARG A 88 -2.25 -12.40 -16.25
N LEU A 89 -2.00 -12.33 -14.94
CA LEU A 89 -3.00 -11.85 -13.98
C LEU A 89 -3.21 -10.33 -14.09
N LEU A 90 -2.17 -9.55 -14.40
CA LEU A 90 -2.29 -8.12 -14.68
C LEU A 90 -3.03 -7.86 -16.01
N GLU A 91 -2.84 -8.70 -17.02
CA GLU A 91 -3.64 -8.64 -18.26
C GLU A 91 -5.13 -8.94 -17.97
N ALA A 92 -5.42 -9.88 -17.08
CA ALA A 92 -6.78 -10.29 -16.74
C ALA A 92 -7.50 -9.30 -15.81
N TYR A 93 -6.82 -8.80 -14.78
CA TYR A 93 -7.42 -8.01 -13.70
C TYR A 93 -7.00 -6.54 -13.68
N GLY A 94 -6.04 -6.16 -14.52
CA GLY A 94 -5.49 -4.82 -14.57
C GLY A 94 -4.67 -4.44 -13.33
N GLU A 95 -4.44 -3.14 -13.19
CA GLU A 95 -3.76 -2.55 -12.04
C GLU A 95 -4.66 -2.54 -10.78
N PRO A 96 -4.06 -2.57 -9.56
CA PRO A 96 -4.83 -2.56 -8.33
C PRO A 96 -5.59 -1.23 -8.16
N HIS A 97 -6.87 -1.35 -7.83
CA HIS A 97 -7.71 -0.21 -7.48
C HIS A 97 -7.60 0.07 -5.98
N PHE A 98 -6.83 1.09 -5.62
CA PHE A 98 -6.68 1.52 -4.23
C PHE A 98 -7.64 2.63 -3.89
N ASN A 99 -8.27 2.54 -2.72
CA ASN A 99 -9.23 3.53 -2.30
C ASN A 99 -9.04 3.94 -0.84
N VAL A 100 -8.29 5.00 -0.60
CA VAL A 100 -7.92 5.44 0.77
C VAL A 100 -9.05 6.18 1.49
N ARG A 101 -10.06 6.70 0.76
CA ARG A 101 -11.10 7.58 1.31
C ARG A 101 -12.54 7.13 1.10
N THR A 102 -12.79 6.00 0.47
CA THR A 102 -14.16 5.51 0.29
C THR A 102 -14.47 4.46 1.37
N PRO A 103 -15.67 4.46 1.97
CA PRO A 103 -16.13 3.43 2.92
C PRO A 103 -16.18 1.98 2.37
N ARG A 104 -15.56 1.73 1.21
CA ARG A 104 -15.46 0.44 0.51
C ARG A 104 -14.11 -0.25 0.67
N VAL A 105 -13.12 0.34 1.34
CA VAL A 105 -12.13 -0.51 2.02
C VAL A 105 -12.97 -1.29 3.02
N PRO A 106 -12.92 -2.64 3.05
CA PRO A 106 -13.60 -3.41 4.07
C PRO A 106 -13.06 -2.95 5.42
N ARG A 107 -13.72 -1.98 6.06
CA ARG A 107 -13.51 -1.68 7.45
C ARG A 107 -13.91 -2.95 8.15
N VAL A 108 -12.93 -3.66 8.71
CA VAL A 108 -13.21 -4.87 9.49
C VAL A 108 -14.33 -4.50 10.47
N PRO A 109 -15.51 -5.13 10.36
CA PRO A 109 -16.61 -4.80 11.26
C PRO A 109 -16.16 -5.10 12.69
N GLY A 110 -16.11 -4.08 13.56
CA GLY A 110 -15.78 -4.26 14.98
C GLY A 110 -14.70 -3.35 15.57
N VAL A 111 -14.05 -2.48 14.77
CA VAL A 111 -13.16 -1.46 15.32
C VAL A 111 -13.90 -0.12 15.41
N THR A 112 -14.37 0.20 16.61
CA THR A 112 -14.92 1.52 16.96
C THR A 112 -13.76 2.47 17.26
N PHE A 113 -13.79 3.66 16.66
CA PHE A 113 -12.88 4.76 16.96
C PHE A 113 -13.38 5.56 18.16
#